data_AF-X1NJK2-F1
#
_entry.id   AF-X1NJK2-F1
#
_cell.length_a   1.000
_cell.length_b   1.000
_cell.length_c   1.000
_cell.angle_alpha   90.00
_cell.angle_beta   90.00
_cell.angle_gamma   90.00
#
_symmetry.space_group_name_H-M   'P 1'
#
loop_
_entity.id
_entity.type
_entity.pdbx_description
1 polymer ?
#
loop_
_entity_poly.entity_id
_entity_poly.type
_entity_poly.pdbx_seq_one_letter_code
_entity_poly.pdbx_strand_id
1 'polypeptide(L)'
;NIERAIKKGTGEIEGENYETILYEGYGPGGTAIIIETMTENRNRTASDIRNILNKYNGTLGESGSVSWQFEIKGIIIVEKTEIKDEEEFMLNVIDMGAEDIDEDDDVYEIKVPPVEFIKIKEAIEKNNIKIKSSEAGLIPKSTIKLSKDESARALRLINELDEHNDVQNVNSNLEISDEILSEI
;
A
#
# COMPACT_ATOMS: atom_id res chain seq x y z
N ASN A 1 -17.30 -19.72 -7.97
CA ASN A 1 -18.40 -19.43 -7.02
C ASN A 1 -18.54 -17.92 -6.83
N ILE A 2 -18.96 -17.20 -7.88
CA ILE A 2 -19.12 -15.73 -7.87
C ILE A 2 -20.45 -15.35 -7.19
N GLU A 3 -21.52 -16.11 -7.43
CA GLU A 3 -22.83 -15.88 -6.79
C GLU A 3 -22.78 -15.99 -5.25
N ARG A 4 -21.91 -16.85 -4.70
CA ARG A 4 -21.75 -17.00 -3.24
C ARG A 4 -21.00 -15.82 -2.62
N ALA A 5 -20.07 -15.20 -3.36
CA ALA A 5 -19.38 -13.98 -2.94
C ALA A 5 -20.34 -12.76 -2.97
N ILE A 6 -21.19 -12.67 -3.99
CA ILE A 6 -22.22 -11.62 -4.11
C ILE A 6 -23.27 -11.73 -2.98
N LYS A 7 -23.70 -12.95 -2.63
CA LYS A 7 -24.65 -13.17 -1.53
C LYS A 7 -24.06 -12.89 -0.14
N LYS A 8 -22.74 -13.06 0.05
CA LYS A 8 -22.05 -12.64 1.28
C LYS A 8 -21.96 -11.11 1.40
N GLY A 9 -21.72 -10.39 0.30
CA GLY A 9 -21.62 -8.92 0.30
C GLY A 9 -22.95 -8.17 0.47
N THR A 10 -24.10 -8.83 0.27
CA THR A 10 -25.44 -8.22 0.32
C THR A 10 -26.18 -8.46 1.64
N GLY A 11 -25.60 -9.21 2.57
CA GLY A 11 -26.23 -9.50 3.87
C GLY A 11 -27.47 -10.42 3.78
N GLU A 12 -27.74 -11.04 2.63
CA GLU A 12 -28.89 -11.92 2.42
C GLU A 12 -28.68 -13.36 2.96
N ILE A 13 -27.51 -13.63 3.56
CA ILE A 13 -27.23 -14.87 4.28
C ILE A 13 -27.16 -14.54 5.77
N GLU A 14 -28.16 -14.97 6.54
CA GLU A 14 -28.05 -15.03 8.00
C GLU A 14 -26.95 -16.04 8.36
N GLY A 15 -25.77 -15.54 8.73
CA GLY A 15 -24.63 -16.35 9.14
C GLY A 15 -23.31 -15.60 8.97
N GLU A 16 -22.71 -15.23 10.10
CA GLU A 16 -21.42 -14.55 10.32
C GLU A 16 -21.44 -13.03 9.99
N ASN A 17 -21.62 -12.20 11.03
CA ASN A 17 -21.45 -10.76 10.96
C ASN A 17 -19.94 -10.45 10.83
N TYR A 18 -19.44 -10.42 9.61
CA TYR A 18 -18.11 -9.90 9.34
C TYR A 18 -18.12 -8.38 9.51
N GLU A 19 -17.19 -7.85 10.29
CA GLU A 19 -16.92 -6.42 10.40
C GLU A 19 -15.54 -6.08 9.85
N THR A 20 -15.45 -4.95 9.16
CA THR A 20 -14.18 -4.38 8.73
C THR A 20 -13.57 -3.56 9.86
N ILE A 21 -12.32 -3.85 10.22
CA ILE A 21 -11.60 -3.14 11.28
C ILE A 21 -10.24 -2.72 10.75
N LEU A 22 -9.93 -1.44 10.93
CA LEU A 22 -8.61 -0.89 10.67
C LEU A 22 -7.79 -0.92 11.97
N TYR A 23 -6.68 -1.65 11.95
CA TYR A 23 -5.68 -1.58 13.01
C TYR A 23 -4.52 -0.71 12.56
N GLU A 24 -3.98 0.05 13.50
CA GLU A 24 -2.88 0.98 13.29
C GLU A 24 -1.77 0.62 14.25
N GLY A 25 -0.51 0.69 13.82
CA GLY A 25 0.62 0.34 14.67
C GLY A 25 1.96 0.72 14.09
N TYR A 26 3.01 0.37 14.85
CA TYR A 26 4.39 0.60 14.46
C TYR A 26 5.16 -0.72 14.42
N GLY A 27 6.02 -0.89 13.42
CA GLY A 27 6.96 -2.00 13.30
C GLY A 27 8.40 -1.62 13.72
N PRO A 28 9.39 -2.45 13.36
CA PRO A 28 10.81 -2.13 13.52
C PRO A 28 11.17 -0.75 12.97
N GLY A 29 12.11 -0.07 13.64
CA GLY A 29 12.59 1.25 13.22
C GLY A 29 11.55 2.37 13.25
N GLY A 30 10.37 2.13 13.83
CA GLY A 30 9.27 3.11 13.83
C GLY A 30 8.45 3.14 12.53
N THR A 31 8.57 2.10 11.70
CA THR A 31 7.75 1.93 10.49
C THR A 31 6.27 2.01 10.83
N ALA A 32 5.54 2.91 10.19
CA ALA A 32 4.10 3.03 10.34
C ALA A 32 3.39 1.92 9.55
N ILE A 33 2.43 1.24 10.16
CA ILE A 33 1.69 0.12 9.55
C ILE A 33 0.19 0.29 9.76
N ILE A 34 -0.57 0.17 8.66
CA ILE A 34 -2.03 0.10 8.66
C ILE A 34 -2.45 -1.29 8.18
N ILE A 35 -3.30 -1.94 8.97
CA ILE A 35 -3.73 -3.32 8.73
C ILE A 35 -5.24 -3.30 8.59
N GLU A 36 -5.73 -3.52 7.37
CA GLU A 36 -7.15 -3.67 7.10
C GLU A 36 -7.56 -5.12 7.31
N THR A 37 -8.61 -5.35 8.12
CA THR A 37 -9.10 -6.69 8.44
C THR A 37 -10.59 -6.82 8.18
N MET A 38 -11.05 -8.03 7.87
CA MET A 38 -12.46 -8.41 7.81
C MET A 38 -12.65 -9.65 8.67
N THR A 39 -13.34 -9.52 9.80
CA THR A 39 -13.40 -10.56 10.83
C THR A 39 -14.78 -10.68 11.47
N GLU A 40 -15.12 -11.87 11.91
CA GLU A 40 -16.30 -12.16 12.75
C GLU A 40 -15.99 -12.05 14.26
N ASN A 41 -14.72 -11.88 14.63
CA ASN A 41 -14.27 -11.85 16.02
C ASN A 41 -13.14 -10.84 16.22
N ARG A 42 -13.51 -9.58 16.47
CA ARG A 42 -12.60 -8.47 16.79
C ARG A 42 -11.57 -8.79 17.86
N ASN A 43 -11.98 -9.46 18.95
CA ASN A 43 -11.08 -9.69 20.09
C ASN A 43 -9.97 -10.70 19.74
N ARG A 44 -10.31 -11.74 18.97
CA ARG A 44 -9.35 -12.71 18.44
C ARG A 44 -8.37 -12.00 17.51
N THR A 45 -8.88 -11.34 16.46
CA THR A 45 -8.05 -10.66 15.46
C THR A 45 -7.15 -9.59 16.11
N ALA A 46 -7.68 -8.75 16.99
CA ALA A 46 -6.87 -7.75 17.69
C ALA A 46 -5.76 -8.37 18.55
N SER A 47 -6.00 -9.54 19.14
CA SER A 47 -5.01 -10.27 19.92
C SER A 47 -3.93 -10.87 19.03
N ASP A 48 -4.31 -11.48 17.91
CA ASP A 48 -3.39 -12.08 16.95
C ASP A 48 -2.51 -11.03 16.28
N ILE A 49 -3.10 -9.93 15.80
CA ILE A 49 -2.36 -8.78 15.24
C ILE A 49 -1.37 -8.22 16.25
N ARG A 50 -1.79 -8.02 17.51
CA ARG A 50 -0.90 -7.55 18.57
C ARG A 50 0.26 -8.52 18.82
N ASN A 51 0.00 -9.82 18.81
CA ASN A 51 1.02 -10.84 19.01
C ASN A 51 2.03 -10.86 17.86
N ILE A 52 1.56 -10.76 16.61
CA ILE A 52 2.42 -10.68 15.43
C ILE A 52 3.31 -9.42 15.50
N LEU A 53 2.73 -8.25 15.77
CA LEU A 53 3.50 -7.01 15.95
C LEU A 53 4.56 -7.16 17.04
N ASN A 54 4.18 -7.63 18.23
CA ASN A 54 5.11 -7.79 19.35
C ASN A 54 6.27 -8.76 19.05
N LYS A 55 6.01 -9.86 18.31
CA LYS A 55 7.02 -10.85 17.90
C LYS A 55 8.16 -10.21 17.11
N TYR A 56 7.87 -9.14 16.36
CA TYR A 56 8.84 -8.41 15.54
C TYR A 56 9.23 -7.04 16.12
N ASN A 57 9.10 -6.82 17.43
CA ASN A 57 9.41 -5.54 18.08
C ASN A 57 8.53 -4.37 17.60
N GLY A 58 7.34 -4.66 17.08
CA GLY A 58 6.30 -3.68 16.80
C GLY A 58 5.34 -3.48 17.97
N THR A 59 4.42 -2.55 17.82
CA THR A 59 3.36 -2.23 18.78
C THR A 59 2.05 -1.91 18.06
N LEU A 60 0.94 -2.37 18.62
CA LEU A 60 -0.39 -1.95 18.18
C LEU A 60 -0.71 -0.59 18.79
N GLY A 61 -1.02 0.39 17.95
CA GLY A 61 -1.40 1.75 18.33
C GLY A 61 -2.91 1.93 18.51
N GLU A 62 -3.27 3.14 18.90
CA GLU A 62 -4.67 3.58 18.90
C GLU A 62 -5.10 3.99 17.49
N SER A 63 -6.41 4.02 17.23
CA SER A 63 -6.95 4.56 15.98
C SER A 63 -6.55 6.04 15.83
N GLY A 64 -6.05 6.43 14.67
CA GLY A 64 -5.50 7.76 14.41
C GLY A 64 -3.99 7.89 14.62
N SER A 65 -3.30 6.87 15.15
CA SER A 65 -1.87 6.96 15.47
C SER A 65 -0.97 7.14 14.24
N VAL A 66 -1.29 6.46 13.13
CA VAL A 66 -0.47 6.51 11.90
C VAL A 66 -1.24 6.89 10.65
N SER A 67 -2.57 6.80 10.65
CA SER A 67 -3.44 7.11 9.49
C SER A 67 -3.18 8.48 8.87
N TRP A 68 -2.78 9.49 9.65
CA TRP A 68 -2.44 10.82 9.13
C TRP A 68 -1.20 10.82 8.21
N GLN A 69 -0.35 9.79 8.29
CA GLN A 69 0.83 9.58 7.44
C GLN A 69 0.49 8.97 6.08
N PHE A 70 -0.76 8.57 5.85
CA PHE A 70 -1.18 7.93 4.61
C PHE A 70 -2.29 8.72 3.92
N GLU A 71 -2.46 8.46 2.63
CA GLU A 71 -3.50 9.05 1.80
C GLU A 71 -3.95 8.07 0.71
N ILE A 72 -5.24 8.09 0.37
CA ILE A 72 -5.76 7.22 -0.69
C ILE A 72 -5.42 7.86 -2.03
N LYS A 73 -4.44 7.29 -2.74
CA LYS A 73 -3.93 7.81 -4.02
C LYS A 73 -3.46 6.69 -4.93
N GLY A 74 -3.27 7.04 -6.20
CA GLY A 74 -2.50 6.25 -7.14
C GLY A 74 -1.09 6.81 -7.29
N ILE A 75 -0.11 5.93 -7.43
CA ILE A 75 1.27 6.24 -7.78
C ILE A 75 1.60 5.46 -9.06
N ILE A 76 2.17 6.15 -10.05
CA ILE A 76 2.69 5.53 -11.27
C ILE A 76 4.14 5.94 -11.42
N ILE A 77 5.05 4.96 -11.44
CA ILE A 77 6.49 5.19 -11.60
C ILE A 77 6.89 4.86 -13.04
N VAL A 78 7.55 5.80 -13.70
CA VAL A 78 8.06 5.68 -15.06
C VAL A 78 9.55 5.98 -15.09
N GLU A 79 10.35 5.17 -15.80
CA GLU A 79 11.78 5.46 -15.98
C GLU A 79 11.97 6.64 -16.92
N LYS A 80 12.84 7.60 -16.58
CA LYS A 80 13.14 8.76 -17.42
C LYS A 80 13.63 8.35 -18.82
N THR A 81 14.32 7.20 -18.91
CA THR A 81 14.81 6.64 -20.18
C THR A 81 13.70 6.23 -21.16
N GLU A 82 12.48 6.02 -20.68
CA GLU A 82 11.32 5.69 -21.52
C GLU A 82 10.67 6.95 -22.12
N ILE A 83 11.04 8.14 -21.64
CA ILE A 83 10.45 9.42 -22.02
C ILE A 83 11.39 10.16 -22.97
N LYS A 84 10.86 10.52 -24.14
CA LYS A 84 11.62 11.24 -25.19
C LYS A 84 11.62 12.74 -25.01
N ASP A 85 10.48 13.27 -24.58
CA ASP A 85 10.26 14.69 -24.31
C ASP A 85 9.64 14.79 -22.91
N GLU A 86 10.48 15.19 -21.95
CA GLU A 86 10.13 15.26 -20.54
C GLU A 86 9.08 16.33 -20.26
N GLU A 87 9.25 17.52 -20.87
CA GLU A 87 8.31 18.64 -20.69
C GLU A 87 6.92 18.29 -21.25
N GLU A 88 6.87 17.70 -22.44
CA GLU A 88 5.60 17.27 -23.05
C GLU A 88 4.94 16.15 -22.23
N PHE A 89 5.72 15.18 -21.74
CA PHE A 89 5.20 14.10 -20.91
C PHE A 89 4.57 14.62 -19.62
N MET A 90 5.29 15.47 -18.88
CA MET A 90 4.83 16.05 -17.63
C MET A 90 3.56 16.88 -17.82
N LEU A 91 3.52 17.72 -18.86
CA LEU A 91 2.34 18.51 -19.19
C LEU A 91 1.14 17.60 -19.49
N ASN A 92 1.34 16.56 -20.29
CA ASN A 92 0.28 15.62 -20.66
C ASN A 92 -0.30 14.92 -19.44
N VAL A 93 0.51 14.38 -18.53
CA VAL A 93 -0.03 13.65 -17.37
C VAL A 93 -0.77 14.59 -16.40
N ILE A 94 -0.33 15.84 -16.24
CA ILE A 94 -1.06 16.88 -15.49
C ILE A 94 -2.41 17.18 -16.15
N ASP A 95 -2.44 17.40 -17.46
CA ASP A 95 -3.68 17.65 -18.21
C ASP A 95 -4.68 16.48 -18.13
N MET A 96 -4.17 15.26 -17.92
CA MET A 96 -5.00 14.07 -17.73
C MET A 96 -5.57 13.92 -16.31
N GLY A 97 -5.11 14.73 -15.36
CA GLY A 97 -5.60 14.78 -13.99
C GLY A 97 -4.63 14.27 -12.93
N ALA A 98 -3.32 14.18 -13.22
CA ALA A 98 -2.33 13.95 -12.17
C ALA A 98 -2.31 15.11 -11.16
N GLU A 99 -2.14 14.78 -9.88
CA GLU A 99 -2.06 15.76 -8.79
C GLU A 99 -0.66 16.37 -8.69
N ASP A 100 0.37 15.55 -8.89
CA ASP A 100 1.77 15.95 -8.72
C ASP A 100 2.71 15.02 -9.50
N ILE A 101 3.92 15.49 -9.76
CA ILE A 101 5.00 14.70 -10.34
C ILE A 101 6.27 14.99 -9.55
N ASP A 102 6.77 13.98 -8.85
CA ASP A 102 8.08 14.04 -8.22
C ASP A 102 9.16 13.49 -9.15
N GLU A 103 10.28 14.20 -9.22
CA GLU A 103 11.47 13.77 -9.94
C GLU A 103 12.45 13.13 -8.95
N ASP A 104 12.73 11.84 -9.11
CA ASP A 104 13.71 11.12 -8.29
C ASP A 104 14.72 10.42 -9.21
N ASP A 105 16.02 10.64 -9.00
CA ASP A 105 17.15 10.17 -9.81
C ASP A 105 16.80 9.81 -11.27
N ASP A 106 16.44 8.54 -11.52
CA ASP A 106 16.19 7.94 -12.83
C ASP A 106 14.69 7.73 -13.18
N VAL A 107 13.76 8.18 -12.34
CA VAL A 107 12.31 7.98 -12.49
C VAL A 107 11.48 9.25 -12.30
N TYR A 108 10.27 9.24 -12.85
CA TYR A 108 9.19 10.14 -12.43
C TYR A 108 8.17 9.36 -11.59
N GLU A 109 7.82 9.91 -10.44
CA GLU A 109 6.72 9.42 -9.61
C GLU A 109 5.49 10.31 -9.83
N ILE A 110 4.47 9.76 -10.47
CA ILE A 110 3.26 10.50 -10.85
C ILE A 110 2.18 10.18 -9.82
N LYS A 111 1.80 11.19 -9.04
CA LYS A 111 0.74 11.10 -8.04
C LYS A 111 -0.59 11.41 -8.71
N VAL A 112 -1.57 10.52 -8.56
CA VAL A 112 -2.86 10.64 -9.23
C VAL A 112 -4.02 10.40 -8.26
N PRO A 113 -5.16 11.06 -8.46
CA PRO A 113 -6.38 10.70 -7.75
C PRO A 113 -6.77 9.25 -8.07
N PRO A 114 -7.30 8.47 -7.12
CA PRO A 114 -7.69 7.07 -7.34
C PRO A 114 -8.67 6.89 -8.52
N VAL A 115 -9.54 7.88 -8.75
CA VAL A 115 -10.53 7.87 -9.83
C VAL A 115 -9.93 8.06 -11.22
N GLU A 116 -8.77 8.73 -11.33
CA GLU A 116 -8.07 8.96 -12.60
C GLU A 116 -6.98 7.90 -12.87
N PHE A 117 -6.61 7.09 -11.87
CA PHE A 117 -5.48 6.15 -11.93
C PHE A 117 -5.49 5.25 -13.16
N ILE A 118 -6.61 4.54 -13.42
CA ILE A 118 -6.70 3.62 -14.56
C ILE A 118 -6.60 4.36 -15.90
N LYS A 119 -7.25 5.51 -16.01
CA LYS A 119 -7.25 6.34 -17.24
C LYS A 119 -5.83 6.83 -17.56
N ILE A 120 -5.11 7.34 -16.56
CA ILE A 120 -3.74 7.86 -16.74
C ILE A 120 -2.79 6.71 -17.04
N LYS A 121 -2.87 5.61 -16.29
CA LYS A 121 -2.08 4.40 -16.53
C LYS A 121 -2.21 3.90 -17.98
N GLU A 122 -3.44 3.69 -18.44
CA GLU A 122 -3.70 3.21 -19.80
C GLU A 122 -3.21 4.19 -20.88
N ALA A 123 -3.23 5.49 -20.59
CA ALA A 123 -2.77 6.50 -21.53
C ALA A 123 -1.24 6.52 -21.66
N ILE A 124 -0.51 6.37 -20.55
CA ILE A 124 0.94 6.23 -20.56
C ILE A 124 1.33 4.98 -21.37
N GLU A 125 0.68 3.85 -21.11
CA GLU A 125 0.92 2.60 -21.84
C GLU A 125 0.61 2.73 -23.36
N LYS A 126 -0.48 3.43 -23.73
CA LYS A 126 -0.83 3.68 -25.15
C LYS A 126 0.20 4.53 -25.90
N ASN A 127 1.00 5.32 -25.19
CA ASN A 127 2.10 6.10 -25.76
C ASN A 127 3.41 5.29 -25.86
N ASN A 128 3.36 3.97 -25.63
CA ASN A 128 4.52 3.07 -25.58
C ASN A 128 5.56 3.46 -24.51
N ILE A 129 5.11 4.09 -23.43
CA ILE A 129 5.96 4.37 -22.27
C ILE A 129 5.79 3.21 -21.29
N LYS A 130 6.89 2.52 -20.97
CA LYS A 130 6.84 1.41 -20.03
C LYS A 130 6.75 1.92 -18.59
N ILE A 131 5.72 1.48 -17.89
CA ILE A 131 5.56 1.74 -16.45
C ILE A 131 6.46 0.77 -15.67
N LYS A 132 7.29 1.30 -14.78
CA LYS A 132 8.16 0.53 -13.88
C LYS A 132 7.34 -0.13 -12.77
N SER A 133 6.48 0.65 -12.12
CA SER A 133 5.51 0.17 -11.13
C SER A 133 4.29 1.08 -11.10
N SER A 134 3.16 0.55 -10.63
CA SER A 134 1.96 1.34 -10.42
C SER A 134 1.15 0.75 -9.27
N GLU A 135 0.76 1.56 -8.31
CA GLU A 135 -0.06 1.14 -7.17
C GLU A 135 -1.18 2.15 -6.94
N ALA A 136 -2.32 1.67 -6.46
CA ALA A 136 -3.42 2.52 -6.05
C ALA A 136 -3.99 1.97 -4.75
N GLY A 137 -4.08 2.81 -3.73
CA GLY A 137 -4.44 2.36 -2.39
C GLY A 137 -4.08 3.40 -1.36
N LEU A 138 -3.76 2.92 -0.16
CA LEU A 138 -3.41 3.77 0.97
C LEU A 138 -1.89 3.98 0.97
N ILE A 139 -1.45 5.06 0.35
CA ILE A 139 -0.05 5.37 0.06
C ILE A 139 0.55 6.22 1.20
N PRO A 140 1.77 5.93 1.67
CA PRO A 140 2.45 6.77 2.66
C PRO A 140 2.86 8.12 2.05
N LYS A 141 2.67 9.21 2.80
CA LYS A 141 3.12 10.57 2.42
C LYS A 141 4.63 10.75 2.48
N SER A 142 5.30 9.89 3.24
CA SER A 142 6.75 9.86 3.39
C SER A 142 7.18 8.45 3.78
N THR A 143 8.26 7.96 3.21
CA THR A 143 8.82 6.65 3.51
C THR A 143 9.90 6.72 4.60
N ILE A 144 10.24 5.57 5.17
CA ILE A 144 11.35 5.40 6.10
C ILE A 144 12.33 4.34 5.58
N LYS A 145 13.61 4.71 5.53
CA LYS A 145 14.70 3.81 5.21
C LYS A 145 15.35 3.29 6.48
N LEU A 146 15.43 1.98 6.63
CA LEU A 146 16.02 1.33 7.80
C LEU A 146 17.35 0.66 7.46
N SER A 147 18.05 0.21 8.51
CA SER A 147 19.19 -0.68 8.35
C SER A 147 18.76 -2.02 7.75
N LYS A 148 19.68 -2.74 7.10
CA LYS A 148 19.39 -4.03 6.46
C LYS A 148 18.69 -5.03 7.40
N ASP A 149 19.18 -5.15 8.64
CA ASP A 149 18.61 -6.07 9.63
C ASP A 149 17.20 -5.65 10.08
N GLU A 150 16.94 -4.35 10.20
CA GLU A 150 15.63 -3.83 10.58
C GLU A 150 14.63 -3.93 9.43
N SER A 151 15.04 -3.62 8.20
CA SER A 151 14.22 -3.80 7.00
C SER A 151 13.84 -5.26 6.80
N ALA A 152 14.79 -6.20 6.91
CA ALA A 152 14.50 -7.63 6.81
C ALA A 152 13.50 -8.09 7.88
N ARG A 153 13.59 -7.52 9.10
CA ARG A 153 12.63 -7.80 10.17
C ARG A 153 11.25 -7.19 9.89
N ALA A 154 11.20 -5.95 9.40
CA ALA A 154 9.95 -5.26 9.06
C ALA A 154 9.22 -5.97 7.91
N LEU A 155 9.97 -6.46 6.91
CA LEU A 155 9.42 -7.26 5.83
C LEU A 155 8.81 -8.59 6.32
N ARG A 156 9.51 -9.31 7.21
CA ARG A 156 8.95 -10.52 7.82
C ARG A 156 7.68 -10.24 8.63
N LEU A 157 7.64 -9.11 9.34
CA LEU A 157 6.44 -8.66 10.04
C LEU A 157 5.28 -8.43 9.07
N ILE A 158 5.51 -7.67 7.99
CA ILE A 158 4.49 -7.38 6.97
C ILE A 158 3.97 -8.67 6.34
N ASN A 159 4.87 -9.57 5.95
CA ASN A 159 4.50 -10.86 5.36
C ASN A 159 3.67 -11.73 6.33
N GLU A 160 4.04 -11.80 7.62
CA GLU A 160 3.26 -12.58 8.60
C GLU A 160 1.89 -11.95 8.90
N LEU A 161 1.77 -10.63 8.78
CA LEU A 161 0.47 -9.96 8.85
C LEU A 161 -0.37 -10.26 7.60
N ASP A 162 0.20 -10.20 6.40
CA ASP A 162 -0.50 -10.50 5.14
C ASP A 162 -0.98 -11.97 5.06
N GLU A 163 -0.25 -12.90 5.67
CA GLU A 163 -0.65 -14.31 5.76
C GLU A 163 -1.77 -14.58 6.77
N HIS A 164 -2.14 -13.59 7.60
CA HIS A 164 -3.18 -13.77 8.60
C HIS A 164 -4.57 -13.80 7.95
N ASN A 165 -5.37 -14.84 8.27
CA ASN A 165 -6.65 -15.10 7.59
C ASN A 165 -7.68 -13.95 7.62
N ASP A 166 -7.66 -13.12 8.67
CA ASP A 166 -8.58 -11.98 8.78
C ASP A 166 -8.03 -10.71 8.10
N VAL A 167 -6.75 -10.67 7.72
CA VAL A 167 -6.11 -9.50 7.10
C VAL A 167 -6.45 -9.47 5.61
N GLN A 168 -6.83 -8.29 5.13
CA GLN A 168 -7.14 -8.02 3.73
C GLN A 168 -6.03 -7.24 3.04
N ASN A 169 -5.38 -6.33 3.77
CA ASN A 169 -4.31 -5.51 3.22
C ASN A 169 -3.40 -4.98 4.34
N VAL A 170 -2.09 -4.91 4.09
CA VAL A 170 -1.10 -4.29 4.97
C VAL A 170 -0.39 -3.18 4.22
N ASN A 171 -0.52 -1.94 4.71
CA ASN A 171 0.12 -0.76 4.13
C ASN A 171 1.19 -0.28 5.11
N SER A 172 2.38 0.03 4.58
CA SER A 172 3.55 0.39 5.37
C SER A 172 4.28 1.55 4.72
N ASN A 173 4.92 2.40 5.51
CA ASN A 173 5.81 3.43 4.99
C ASN A 173 7.27 2.98 4.85
N LEU A 174 7.55 1.68 4.96
CA LEU A 174 8.90 1.12 4.77
C LEU A 174 9.38 1.33 3.33
N GLU A 175 10.53 1.97 3.16
CA GLU A 175 11.27 1.99 1.90
C GLU A 175 12.05 0.68 1.77
N ILE A 176 11.73 -0.10 0.73
CA ILE A 176 12.40 -1.36 0.45
C ILE A 176 13.37 -1.14 -0.71
N SER A 177 14.67 -1.31 -0.46
CA SER A 177 15.66 -1.26 -1.54
C SER A 177 15.72 -2.59 -2.30
N ASP A 178 16.05 -2.53 -3.59
CA ASP A 178 16.23 -3.71 -4.45
C ASP A 178 17.25 -4.71 -3.88
N GLU A 179 18.29 -4.21 -3.21
CA GLU A 179 19.30 -5.04 -2.53
C GLU A 179 18.66 -5.95 -1.47
N ILE A 180 17.72 -5.42 -0.69
CA ILE A 180 17.03 -6.17 0.37
C ILE A 180 16.03 -7.16 -0.21
N LEU A 181 15.32 -6.79 -1.29
CA LEU A 181 14.43 -7.68 -2.03
C LEU A 181 15.17 -8.88 -2.63
N SER A 182 16.41 -8.70 -3.07
CA SER A 182 17.20 -9.75 -3.75
C SER A 182 17.77 -10.83 -2.83
N GLU A 183 17.80 -10.60 -1.52
CA GLU A 183 18.42 -11.50 -0.52
C GLU A 183 17.41 -12.31 0.30
N ILE A 184 16.11 -12.10 0.07
CA ILE A 184 15.00 -12.77 0.76
C ILE A 184 14.36 -13.77 -0.20
#